data_AF-A0A7C1YZL1-F1
#
_entry.id   AF-A0A7C1YZL1-F1
#
_cell.length_a   1.000
_cell.length_b   1.000
_cell.length_c   1.000
_cell.angle_alpha   90.00
_cell.angle_beta   90.00
_cell.angle_gamma   90.00
#
_symmetry.space_group_name_H-M   'P 1'
#
loop_
_entity.id
_entity.type
_entity.pdbx_description
1 polymer ?
#
loop_
_entity_poly.entity_id
_entity_poly.type
_entity_poly.pdbx_seq_one_letter_code
_entity_poly.pdbx_strand_id
1 'polypeptide(L)' 'LGCASWSAGQIESEMLDNAWLSCPTESSILFDTPYPLRWQNSSQLLGIDVRMMSNTIGHA' A
#
# COMPACT_ATOMS: atom_id res chain seq x y z
N LEU A 1 13.68 -11.81 -11.35
CA LEU A 1 12.81 -12.01 -10.17
C LEU A 1 13.49 -11.31 -9.00
N GLY A 2 12.94 -10.18 -8.57
CA GLY A 2 13.41 -9.43 -7.40
C GLY A 2 12.36 -9.54 -6.32
N CYS A 3 12.79 -9.77 -5.09
CA CYS A 3 11.91 -9.69 -3.93
C CYS A 3 12.16 -8.35 -3.25
N ALA A 4 11.10 -7.70 -2.76
CA ALA A 4 11.27 -6.64 -1.80
C ALA A 4 11.84 -7.26 -0.51
N SER A 5 12.97 -6.73 -0.04
CA SER A 5 13.58 -7.13 1.21
C SER A 5 13.76 -5.89 2.06
N TRP A 6 13.41 -5.99 3.32
CA TRP A 6 13.66 -4.94 4.30
C TRP A 6 14.75 -5.38 5.25
N SER A 7 15.60 -4.44 5.65
CA SER A 7 16.56 -4.65 6.73
C SER A 7 15.83 -4.71 8.07
N ALA A 8 16.44 -5.30 9.10
CA ALA A 8 15.85 -5.34 10.44
C ALA A 8 15.50 -3.92 10.93
N GLY A 9 14.26 -3.71 11.39
CA GLY A 9 13.79 -2.38 11.84
C GLY A 9 13.32 -1.44 10.73
N GLN A 10 13.60 -1.73 9.46
CA GLN A 10 13.30 -0.80 8.35
C GLN A 10 11.79 -0.67 8.11
N ILE A 11 11.07 -1.80 8.01
CA ILE A 11 9.60 -1.78 7.86
C ILE A 11 8.95 -1.04 9.02
N GLU A 12 9.43 -1.27 10.24
CA GLU A 12 8.85 -0.69 11.45
C GLU A 12 9.03 0.84 11.44
N SER A 13 10.22 1.33 11.07
CA SER A 13 10.47 2.76 10.91
C SER A 13 9.62 3.38 9.79
N GLU A 14 9.48 2.72 8.66
CA GLU A 14 8.71 3.24 7.52
C GLU A 14 7.19 3.20 7.81
N MET A 15 6.70 2.24 8.59
CA MET A 15 5.34 2.23 9.11
C MET A 15 5.11 3.38 10.11
N LEU A 16 6.07 3.67 10.99
CA LEU A 16 6.00 4.82 11.91
C LEU A 16 5.99 6.16 11.17
N ASP A 17 6.71 6.27 10.06
CA ASP A 17 6.74 7.46 9.21
C ASP A 17 5.46 7.62 8.34
N ASN A 18 4.48 6.73 8.47
CA ASN A 18 3.29 6.65 7.61
C ASN A 18 3.64 6.47 6.11
N ALA A 19 4.83 5.94 5.80
CA ALA A 19 5.25 5.67 4.42
C ALA A 19 4.55 4.42 3.84
N TRP A 20 4.07 3.51 4.69
CA TRP A 20 3.32 2.32 4.28
C TRP A 20 1.95 2.23 4.94
N LEU A 21 0.96 1.86 4.14
CA LEU A 21 -0.38 1.50 4.58
C LEU A 21 -0.52 -0.02 4.57
N SER A 22 -1.02 -0.57 5.67
CA SER A 22 -1.35 -2.01 5.75
C SER A 22 -2.82 -2.21 5.40
N CYS A 23 -3.13 -3.19 4.56
CA CYS A 23 -4.50 -3.57 4.22
C CYS A 23 -4.69 -5.09 4.37
N PRO A 24 -5.92 -5.57 4.59
CA PRO A 24 -6.23 -6.98 4.49
C PRO A 24 -5.83 -7.50 3.10
N THR A 25 -5.13 -8.64 3.04
CA THR A 25 -4.77 -9.27 1.77
C THR A 25 -5.98 -10.03 1.23
N GLU A 26 -6.33 -9.76 -0.03
CA GLU A 26 -7.41 -10.42 -0.74
C GLU A 26 -6.86 -11.02 -2.05
N SER A 27 -7.14 -12.30 -2.29
CA SER A 27 -6.57 -13.07 -3.40
C SER A 27 -7.04 -12.59 -4.77
N SER A 28 -8.29 -12.14 -4.89
CA SER A 28 -8.83 -11.58 -6.12
C SER A 28 -8.19 -10.23 -6.48
N ILE A 29 -7.61 -9.48 -5.54
CA ILE A 29 -6.75 -8.33 -5.86
C ILE A 29 -5.42 -8.77 -6.45
N LEU A 30 -4.83 -9.85 -5.94
CA LEU A 30 -3.54 -10.35 -6.42
C LEU A 30 -3.62 -11.05 -7.78
N PHE A 31 -4.70 -11.79 -8.02
CA PHE A 31 -4.83 -12.66 -9.21
C PHE A 31 -5.88 -12.18 -10.20
N ASP A 32 -7.08 -11.78 -9.74
CA ASP A 32 -8.20 -11.45 -10.63
C ASP A 32 -8.21 -9.96 -11.05
N THR A 33 -7.64 -9.07 -10.24
CA THR A 33 -7.68 -7.63 -10.49
C THR A 33 -6.55 -7.20 -11.45
N PRO A 34 -6.88 -6.47 -12.53
CA PRO A 34 -5.89 -5.87 -13.43
C PRO A 34 -4.91 -4.96 -12.69
N TYR A 35 -3.63 -4.97 -13.07
CA TYR A 35 -2.57 -4.16 -12.45
C TYR A 35 -2.96 -2.72 -12.05
N PRO A 36 -3.54 -1.89 -12.95
CA PRO A 36 -3.88 -0.51 -12.60
C PRO A 36 -4.98 -0.38 -11.54
N LEU A 37 -5.83 -1.41 -11.38
CA LEU A 37 -6.94 -1.42 -10.43
C LEU A 37 -6.55 -2.00 -9.07
N ARG A 38 -5.41 -2.68 -8.95
CA ARG A 38 -5.00 -3.34 -7.69
C ARG A 38 -4.87 -2.35 -6.56
N TRP A 39 -4.19 -1.23 -6.80
CA TRP A 39 -4.00 -0.16 -5.82
C TRP A 39 -5.32 0.49 -5.38
N GLN A 40 -6.23 0.71 -6.33
CA GLN A 40 -7.55 1.28 -6.05
C GLN A 40 -8.48 0.30 -5.32
N ASN A 41 -8.36 -1.00 -5.59
CA ASN A 41 -9.16 -2.02 -4.92
C ASN A 41 -8.61 -2.29 -3.51
N SER A 42 -7.29 -2.31 -3.31
CA SER A 42 -6.67 -2.56 -2.00
C SER A 42 -6.95 -1.44 -0.99
N SER A 43 -7.04 -0.21 -1.47
CA SER A 43 -7.42 0.96 -0.68
C SER A 43 -8.91 0.99 -0.34
N GLN A 44 -9.78 0.56 -1.26
CA GLN A 44 -11.20 0.38 -0.95
C GLN A 44 -11.43 -0.67 0.15
N LEU A 45 -10.60 -1.73 0.23
CA LEU A 45 -10.66 -2.68 1.35
C LEU A 45 -10.34 -2.04 2.71
N LEU A 46 -9.49 -1.02 2.70
CA LEU A 46 -9.18 -0.20 3.88
C LEU A 46 -10.30 0.79 4.23
N GLY A 47 -11.33 0.93 3.38
CA GLY A 47 -12.33 1.99 3.47
C GLY A 47 -11.78 3.37 3.11
N ILE A 48 -10.61 3.42 2.47
CA ILE A 48 -9.92 4.66 2.10
C ILE A 48 -10.10 4.87 0.60
N ASP A 49 -10.61 6.03 0.20
CA ASP A 49 -10.60 6.42 -1.21
C ASP A 49 -9.27 7.08 -1.55
N VAL A 50 -8.38 6.38 -2.27
CA VAL A 50 -7.08 6.95 -2.70
C VAL A 50 -7.26 8.20 -3.56
N ARG A 51 -8.41 8.37 -4.22
CA ARG A 51 -8.68 9.60 -4.98
C ARG A 51 -8.83 10.81 -4.06
N MET A 52 -9.13 10.59 -2.77
CA MET A 52 -9.10 11.59 -1.72
C MET A 52 -7.75 11.68 -1.00
N MET A 53 -6.87 10.68 -1.14
CA MET A 53 -5.49 10.79 -0.73
C MET A 53 -4.75 11.68 -1.73
N SER A 54 -4.68 12.97 -1.42
CA SER A 54 -3.90 13.94 -2.19
C SER A 54 -2.47 13.41 -2.38
N ASN A 55 -1.91 13.56 -3.58
CA ASN A 55 -0.55 13.13 -3.94
C ASN A 55 0.57 13.94 -3.22
N THR A 56 0.20 14.66 -2.16
CA THR A 56 1.10 15.30 -1.21
C THR A 56 1.57 14.24 -0.23
N ILE A 57 2.65 13.56 -0.59
CA ILE A 57 3.49 12.86 0.39
C ILE A 57 4.05 13.97 1.28
N GLY A 58 3.45 14.16 2.45
CA GLY A 58 3.90 15.13 3.42
C GLY A 58 5.13 14.60 4.14
N HIS A 59 6.31 15.04 3.72
CA HIS A 59 7.40 15.36 4.64
C HIS A 59 8.19 16.53 4.03
N ALA A 60 8.27 17.63 4.80
CA ALA A 60 9.21 18.73 4.62
C ALA A 60 10.26 18.64 5.72
#